data_AF-A0A947JHR0-F1
#
_entry.id   AF-A0A947JHR0-F1
#
_cell.length_a   1.000
_cell.length_b   1.000
_cell.length_c   1.000
_cell.angle_alpha   90.00
_cell.angle_beta   90.00
_cell.angle_gamma   90.00
#
_symmetry.space_group_name_H-M   'P 1'
#
loop_
_entity.id
_entity.type
_entity.pdbx_description
1 polymer ?
#
loop_
_entity_poly.entity_id
_entity_poly.type
_entity_poly.pdbx_seq_one_letter_code
_entity_poly.pdbx_strand_id
1 'polypeptide(L)'
;MNRRATIGVAIFFSIFLLPNLVHASTEGSTAALFEYLNGNWLDVGTVNLERGMVADIDGDKSLEQVLAAKPGELPVVRITALAEGTQSEFSAYDSGMRKGFDLAVGDLDGDGVAEIITAAGPGTNGHVRILDQFGQPKFFATGLFPFDSINRGGAFVSTADLDGDGIEELLIGSGPGSSPRVQVWSVDDRNYWGEFQPFLGENNYGVRVLGADLNYDGRDEIVVSSAYGGGLIRVFDGLSFAQQSEFAPFGNEFDGGIRMAVFSVPNPGLNGLAIEPAGESAENRSWLPQYVTVDISEQRLRAYEYGREVKTFLVSTGRWNYPTPLGEFEALAKPEYVHYVWSYGQDHPENYDLGVVRWNVRFYPHVYIHYAPWHNNFGQRMSHGCVNISRDSAEWIYNWINLGTPITTKM
;
A
#
# COMPACT_ATOMS: atom_id res chain seq x y z
N MET A 1 -3.12 -39.27 22.47
CA MET A 1 -2.00 -38.49 23.05
C MET A 1 -1.21 -37.96 21.86
N ASN A 2 -1.11 -36.68 21.51
CA ASN A 2 -1.45 -35.43 22.18
C ASN A 2 -2.39 -34.59 21.30
N ARG A 3 -3.40 -34.00 21.94
CA ARG A 3 -4.40 -33.14 21.31
C ARG A 3 -3.74 -31.82 20.93
N ARG A 4 -3.86 -31.42 19.66
CA ARG A 4 -3.79 -30.00 19.26
C ARG A 4 -4.91 -29.30 20.02
N ALA A 5 -4.56 -28.52 21.03
CA ALA A 5 -5.49 -27.55 21.60
C ALA A 5 -5.56 -26.40 20.58
N THR A 6 -6.56 -26.48 19.70
CA THR A 6 -7.04 -25.32 18.97
C THR A 6 -7.63 -24.37 20.02
N ILE A 7 -6.85 -23.39 20.48
CA ILE A 7 -7.42 -22.25 21.19
C ILE A 7 -8.04 -21.38 20.10
N GLY A 8 -9.26 -21.76 19.72
CA GLY A 8 -10.16 -20.91 18.97
C GLY A 8 -10.73 -19.90 19.95
N VAL A 9 -10.11 -18.73 20.01
CA VAL A 9 -10.80 -17.51 20.43
C VAL A 9 -10.75 -16.62 19.19
N ALA A 10 -11.85 -16.65 18.43
CA ALA A 10 -12.12 -15.59 17.46
C ALA A 10 -12.38 -14.33 18.27
N ILE A 11 -11.34 -13.54 18.52
CA ILE A 11 -11.51 -12.23 19.13
C ILE A 11 -11.96 -11.31 18.00
N PHE A 12 -13.28 -11.09 17.92
CA PHE A 12 -13.84 -9.96 17.21
C PHE A 12 -13.38 -8.69 17.96
N PHE A 13 -12.22 -8.14 17.61
CA PHE A 13 -11.95 -6.76 17.96
C PHE A 13 -12.79 -5.89 17.04
N SER A 14 -13.77 -5.21 17.61
CA SER A 14 -13.99 -3.83 17.19
C SER A 14 -12.63 -3.14 17.41
N ILE A 15 -11.84 -3.03 16.34
CA ILE A 15 -10.61 -2.23 16.36
C ILE A 15 -11.09 -0.80 16.57
N PHE A 16 -11.14 -0.36 17.82
CA PHE A 16 -11.14 1.06 18.10
C PHE A 16 -9.79 1.55 17.62
N LEU A 17 -9.78 2.35 16.55
CA LEU A 17 -8.65 3.19 16.20
C LEU A 17 -8.37 4.05 17.44
N LEU A 18 -7.39 3.64 18.24
CA LEU A 18 -6.88 4.38 19.37
C LEU A 18 -5.89 5.47 18.88
N PRO A 19 -5.52 6.43 19.74
CA PRO A 19 -5.02 7.75 19.34
C PRO A 19 -3.71 7.81 18.58
N ASN A 20 -2.97 6.72 18.36
CA ASN A 20 -1.59 6.81 17.88
C ASN A 20 -1.40 6.07 16.55
N LEU A 21 -1.13 6.89 15.53
CA LEU A 21 -0.32 6.64 14.33
C LEU A 21 -0.82 5.69 13.22
N VAL A 22 -1.75 6.15 12.38
CA VAL A 22 -1.90 5.62 10.99
C VAL A 22 -1.02 6.42 10.03
N HIS A 23 0.26 6.05 9.88
CA HIS A 23 1.11 6.66 8.86
C HIS A 23 0.46 6.53 7.48
N ALA A 24 0.57 7.60 6.69
CA ALA A 24 -0.23 7.89 5.51
C ALA A 24 -0.48 6.67 4.60
N SER A 25 -1.60 6.00 4.85
CA SER A 25 -2.14 4.95 4.00
C SER A 25 -2.78 5.56 2.75
N THR A 26 -2.93 4.74 1.71
CA THR A 26 -3.87 5.08 0.64
C THR A 26 -5.28 4.94 1.17
N GLU A 27 -6.02 6.05 1.25
CA GLU A 27 -7.42 6.06 1.69
C GLU A 27 -8.23 4.92 1.03
N GLY A 28 -8.78 4.01 1.85
CA GLY A 28 -9.59 2.89 1.38
C GLY A 28 -8.81 1.64 0.94
N SER A 29 -7.53 1.52 1.31
CA SER A 29 -6.73 0.32 1.09
C SER A 29 -6.89 -0.70 2.22
N THR A 30 -6.66 -1.98 1.90
CA THR A 30 -6.64 -3.08 2.87
C THR A 30 -5.20 -3.47 3.18
N ALA A 31 -4.82 -3.38 4.45
CA ALA A 31 -3.52 -3.78 4.97
C ALA A 31 -3.61 -5.11 5.72
N ALA A 32 -2.55 -5.91 5.66
CA ALA A 32 -2.37 -7.10 6.49
C ALA A 32 -1.85 -6.70 7.87
N LEU A 33 -2.34 -7.34 8.93
CA LEU A 33 -1.99 -7.07 10.32
C LEU A 33 -0.96 -8.09 10.80
N PHE A 34 0.12 -7.61 11.39
CA PHE A 34 1.17 -8.44 11.94
C PHE A 34 1.45 -8.11 13.40
N GLU A 35 1.54 -9.14 14.24
CA GLU A 35 1.94 -9.04 15.65
C GLU A 35 3.31 -9.69 15.88
N TYR A 36 4.11 -9.11 16.77
CA TYR A 36 5.38 -9.68 17.19
C TYR A 36 5.22 -10.45 18.50
N LEU A 37 5.27 -11.78 18.42
CA LEU A 37 5.03 -12.67 19.57
C LEU A 37 6.13 -13.72 19.69
N ASN A 38 6.77 -13.79 20.86
CA ASN A 38 7.82 -14.76 21.17
C ASN A 38 8.95 -14.79 20.12
N GLY A 39 9.36 -13.63 19.63
CA GLY A 39 10.43 -13.51 18.63
C GLY A 39 10.01 -13.82 17.19
N ASN A 40 8.70 -13.92 16.91
CA ASN A 40 8.20 -14.22 15.56
C ASN A 40 7.09 -13.24 15.15
N TRP A 41 7.10 -12.88 13.87
CA TRP A 41 6.01 -12.13 13.24
C TRP A 41 4.90 -13.07 12.80
N LEU A 42 3.67 -12.76 13.20
CA LEU A 42 2.49 -13.55 12.89
C LEU A 42 1.46 -12.69 12.15
N ASP A 43 0.99 -13.16 11.00
CA ASP A 43 -0.19 -12.59 10.32
C ASP A 43 -1.44 -12.90 11.16
N VAL A 44 -2.13 -11.86 11.61
CA VAL A 44 -3.31 -11.94 12.47
C VAL A 44 -4.58 -11.45 11.80
N GLY A 45 -4.53 -11.04 10.53
CA GLY A 45 -5.70 -10.63 9.75
C GLY A 45 -5.47 -9.42 8.86
N THR A 46 -6.53 -8.66 8.60
CA THR A 46 -6.50 -7.50 7.71
C THR A 46 -7.36 -6.35 8.23
N VAL A 47 -6.99 -5.11 7.94
CA VAL A 47 -7.74 -3.89 8.27
C VAL A 47 -7.87 -2.97 7.06
N ASN A 48 -8.93 -2.18 6.97
CA ASN A 48 -9.00 -1.08 6.03
C ASN A 48 -8.37 0.16 6.67
N LEU A 49 -7.44 0.79 5.97
CA LEU A 49 -6.78 1.98 6.47
C LEU A 49 -7.50 3.24 5.99
N GLU A 50 -7.73 4.15 6.93
CA GLU A 50 -8.08 5.52 6.62
C GLU A 50 -6.82 6.37 6.55
N ARG A 51 -6.87 7.45 5.77
CA ARG A 51 -5.73 8.35 5.61
C ARG A 51 -5.76 9.38 6.73
N GLY A 52 -4.62 9.63 7.36
CA GLY A 52 -4.45 10.71 8.33
C GLY A 52 -3.80 10.26 9.62
N MET A 53 -3.18 11.21 10.31
CA MET A 53 -2.68 11.03 11.67
C MET A 53 -3.78 11.42 12.66
N VAL A 54 -3.69 10.93 13.90
CA VAL A 54 -4.55 11.35 15.00
C VAL A 54 -3.64 11.72 16.17
N ALA A 55 -3.91 12.85 16.83
CA ALA A 55 -3.27 13.29 18.06
C ALA A 55 -4.05 14.47 18.67
N ASP A 56 -3.73 14.85 19.91
CA ASP A 56 -4.19 16.10 20.52
C ASP A 56 -3.30 17.25 20.00
N ILE A 57 -3.84 18.08 19.11
CA ILE A 57 -3.12 19.14 18.39
C ILE A 57 -3.40 20.51 19.00
N ASP A 58 -4.54 20.69 19.67
CA ASP A 58 -4.96 21.98 20.24
C ASP A 58 -4.89 22.05 21.78
N GLY A 59 -4.58 20.94 22.44
CA GLY A 59 -4.35 20.80 23.87
C GLY A 59 -5.63 20.64 24.69
N ASP A 60 -6.76 20.35 24.05
CA ASP A 60 -8.05 20.16 24.73
C ASP A 60 -8.28 18.73 25.25
N LYS A 61 -7.35 17.80 24.98
CA LYS A 61 -7.39 16.35 25.29
C LYS A 61 -8.41 15.56 24.48
N SER A 62 -9.07 16.20 23.52
CA SER A 62 -9.71 15.55 22.40
C SER A 62 -8.64 15.22 21.35
N LEU A 63 -9.03 14.45 20.34
CA LEU A 63 -8.12 14.07 19.26
C LEU A 63 -8.59 14.68 17.95
N GLU A 64 -7.62 15.14 17.18
CA GLU A 64 -7.81 15.72 15.86
C GLU A 64 -7.23 14.79 14.80
N GLN A 65 -7.94 14.70 13.67
CA GLN A 65 -7.38 14.10 12.47
C GLN A 65 -6.53 15.13 11.73
N VAL A 66 -5.27 14.78 11.42
CA VAL A 66 -4.35 15.60 10.64
C VAL A 66 -4.10 14.96 9.27
N LEU A 67 -4.34 15.74 8.22
CA LEU A 67 -4.29 15.28 6.83
C LEU A 67 -3.28 16.08 6.00
N ALA A 68 -2.47 15.37 5.24
CA ALA A 68 -1.59 15.94 4.23
C ALA A 68 -2.26 16.02 2.85
N ALA A 69 -2.02 17.10 2.12
CA ALA A 69 -2.43 17.21 0.72
C ALA A 69 -1.76 16.14 -0.19
N LYS A 70 -2.44 15.78 -1.28
CA LYS A 70 -1.89 14.80 -2.25
C LYS A 70 -0.89 15.49 -3.20
N PRO A 71 0.05 14.74 -3.81
CA PRO A 71 0.84 15.26 -4.92
C PRO A 71 -0.06 15.91 -6.00
N GLY A 72 0.31 17.08 -6.49
CA GLY A 72 -0.48 17.89 -7.43
C GLY A 72 -1.42 18.92 -6.79
N GLU A 73 -1.73 18.79 -5.49
CA GLU A 73 -2.56 19.75 -4.75
C GLU A 73 -1.72 20.86 -4.11
N LEU A 74 -2.38 21.94 -3.64
CA LEU A 74 -1.75 22.91 -2.75
C LEU A 74 -1.18 22.20 -1.51
N PRO A 75 0.03 22.54 -1.03
CA PRO A 75 0.70 21.83 0.05
C PRO A 75 0.10 22.24 1.41
N VAL A 76 -1.15 21.88 1.65
CA VAL A 76 -1.88 22.23 2.86
C VAL A 76 -1.94 21.06 3.83
N VAL A 77 -1.84 21.38 5.12
CA VAL A 77 -2.22 20.51 6.24
C VAL A 77 -3.64 20.88 6.65
N ARG A 78 -4.50 19.89 6.84
CA ARG A 78 -5.85 20.06 7.39
C ARG A 78 -5.96 19.35 8.73
N ILE A 79 -6.52 20.03 9.71
CA ILE A 79 -6.75 19.51 11.07
C ILE A 79 -8.26 19.51 11.28
N THR A 80 -8.81 18.39 11.74
CA THR A 80 -10.25 18.22 11.99
C THR A 80 -10.49 17.66 13.37
N ALA A 81 -11.17 18.41 14.25
CA ALA A 81 -11.55 17.92 15.56
C ALA A 81 -12.61 16.82 15.42
N LEU A 82 -12.36 15.64 15.99
CA LEU A 82 -13.24 14.48 15.82
C LEU A 82 -14.57 14.64 16.57
N ALA A 83 -14.56 15.34 17.71
CA ALA A 83 -15.75 15.52 18.55
C ALA A 83 -16.74 16.57 18.00
N GLU A 84 -16.22 17.62 17.37
CA GLU A 84 -17.02 18.81 17.00
C GLU A 84 -17.07 19.09 15.50
N GLY A 85 -16.22 18.42 14.69
CA GLY A 85 -16.15 18.59 13.24
C GLY A 85 -15.60 19.95 12.80
N THR A 86 -14.98 20.71 13.71
CA THR A 86 -14.29 21.95 13.38
C THR A 86 -13.06 21.65 12.53
N GLN A 87 -12.80 22.49 11.51
CA GLN A 87 -11.70 22.33 10.58
C GLN A 87 -10.81 23.57 10.57
N SER A 88 -9.50 23.37 10.63
CA SER A 88 -8.50 24.38 10.34
C SER A 88 -7.55 23.87 9.26
N GLU A 89 -6.94 24.81 8.51
CA GLU A 89 -5.94 24.47 7.51
C GLU A 89 -4.88 25.55 7.39
N PHE A 90 -3.66 25.14 7.03
CA PHE A 90 -2.56 26.05 6.72
C PHE A 90 -1.67 25.48 5.61
N SER A 91 -0.89 26.34 4.95
CA SER A 91 0.10 25.92 3.94
C SER A 91 1.41 25.49 4.60
N ALA A 92 1.78 24.21 4.45
CA ALA A 92 3.02 23.65 4.96
C ALA A 92 4.25 24.03 4.11
N TYR A 93 4.06 24.44 2.86
CA TYR A 93 5.14 24.89 1.98
C TYR A 93 4.67 26.03 1.07
N ASP A 94 5.62 26.64 0.34
CA ASP A 94 5.29 27.64 -0.68
C ASP A 94 4.30 27.08 -1.71
N SER A 95 3.43 27.95 -2.22
CA SER A 95 2.41 27.58 -3.19
C SER A 95 2.94 27.00 -4.51
N GLY A 96 4.25 27.02 -4.80
CA GLY A 96 4.85 26.28 -5.92
C GLY A 96 5.14 24.80 -5.62
N MET A 97 5.17 24.40 -4.35
CA MET A 97 5.48 23.05 -3.92
C MET A 97 4.29 22.10 -4.15
N ARG A 98 4.30 21.41 -5.30
CA ARG A 98 3.24 20.48 -5.75
C ARG A 98 3.64 19.01 -5.70
N LYS A 99 4.78 18.68 -5.08
CA LYS A 99 5.31 17.31 -5.05
C LYS A 99 4.69 16.44 -3.95
N GLY A 100 3.75 16.98 -3.18
CA GLY A 100 3.23 16.34 -1.98
C GLY A 100 4.27 16.35 -0.86
N PHE A 101 3.87 15.91 0.32
CA PHE A 101 4.73 15.80 1.49
C PHE A 101 4.25 14.66 2.39
N ASP A 102 5.18 14.11 3.15
CA ASP A 102 4.92 13.14 4.21
C ASP A 102 4.62 13.88 5.52
N LEU A 103 3.88 13.23 6.42
CA LEU A 103 3.33 13.85 7.63
C LEU A 103 3.49 12.92 8.82
N ALA A 104 3.92 13.48 9.95
CA ALA A 104 3.88 12.86 11.27
C ALA A 104 3.34 13.85 12.31
N VAL A 105 2.86 13.34 13.43
CA VAL A 105 2.49 14.12 14.62
C VAL A 105 3.05 13.44 15.85
N GLY A 106 3.50 14.23 16.82
CA GLY A 106 4.12 13.72 18.05
C GLY A 106 4.47 14.85 19.01
N ASP A 107 4.48 14.58 20.31
CA ASP A 107 4.89 15.54 21.35
C ASP A 107 6.42 15.56 21.43
N LEU A 108 7.03 16.55 20.79
CA LEU A 108 8.49 16.65 20.65
C LEU A 108 9.13 17.51 21.76
N ASP A 109 8.33 18.10 22.66
CA ASP A 109 8.84 18.93 23.76
C ASP A 109 8.21 18.67 25.14
N GLY A 110 7.37 17.64 25.24
CA GLY A 110 6.79 17.16 26.48
C GLY A 110 5.73 18.09 27.07
N ASP A 111 5.15 18.99 26.28
CA ASP A 111 4.12 19.91 26.75
C ASP A 111 2.71 19.28 26.78
N GLY A 112 2.58 18.06 26.26
CA GLY A 112 1.34 17.30 26.17
C GLY A 112 0.51 17.62 24.93
N VAL A 113 0.99 18.47 24.03
CA VAL A 113 0.37 18.82 22.74
C VAL A 113 1.29 18.34 21.62
N ALA A 114 0.73 17.64 20.63
CA ALA A 114 1.54 17.13 19.53
C ALA A 114 1.90 18.22 18.51
N GLU A 115 3.15 18.20 18.05
CA GLU A 115 3.62 18.96 16.91
C GLU A 115 3.20 18.33 15.59
N ILE A 116 3.19 19.15 14.53
CA ILE A 116 2.98 18.70 13.16
C ILE A 116 4.32 18.70 12.42
N ILE A 117 4.77 17.53 11.99
CA ILE A 117 6.00 17.34 11.24
C ILE A 117 5.67 17.09 9.78
N THR A 118 6.28 17.87 8.89
CA THR A 118 6.10 17.71 7.44
C THR A 118 7.44 17.48 6.76
N ALA A 119 7.49 16.59 5.77
CA ALA A 119 8.67 16.33 4.97
C ALA A 119 8.37 16.41 3.47
N ALA A 120 9.06 17.29 2.76
CA ALA A 120 8.81 17.50 1.34
C ALA A 120 9.06 16.20 0.55
N GLY A 121 8.09 15.82 -0.27
CA GLY A 121 8.09 14.53 -0.97
C GLY A 121 9.06 14.44 -2.16
N PRO A 122 9.04 13.31 -2.89
CA PRO A 122 9.93 13.06 -4.01
C PRO A 122 9.90 14.14 -5.11
N GLY A 123 11.08 14.47 -5.62
CA GLY A 123 11.32 15.61 -6.51
C GLY A 123 11.83 16.86 -5.78
N THR A 124 12.07 16.78 -4.47
CA THR A 124 12.57 17.88 -3.63
C THR A 124 13.78 17.48 -2.79
N ASN A 125 14.43 18.45 -2.16
CA ASN A 125 15.56 18.22 -1.26
C ASN A 125 15.18 17.71 0.14
N GLY A 126 13.93 17.25 0.34
CA GLY A 126 13.51 16.66 1.63
C GLY A 126 13.47 17.68 2.78
N HIS A 127 12.99 18.90 2.50
CA HIS A 127 12.82 19.93 3.54
C HIS A 127 11.85 19.44 4.62
N VAL A 128 12.35 19.29 5.85
CA VAL A 128 11.53 18.91 7.02
C VAL A 128 11.19 20.15 7.84
N ARG A 129 9.92 20.31 8.23
CA ARG A 129 9.45 21.40 9.10
C ARG A 129 8.68 20.83 10.29
N ILE A 130 8.86 21.44 11.46
CA ILE A 130 8.14 21.13 12.69
C ILE A 130 7.30 22.34 13.05
N LEU A 131 5.98 22.16 13.08
CA LEU A 131 5.00 23.23 13.06
C LEU A 131 4.04 23.11 14.25
N ASP A 132 3.56 24.24 14.74
CA ASP A 132 2.41 24.29 15.64
C ASP A 132 1.09 24.08 14.87
N GLN A 133 -0.01 24.03 15.62
CA GLN A 133 -1.38 23.92 15.09
C GLN A 133 -1.79 25.05 14.11
N PHE A 134 -1.07 26.18 14.09
CA PHE A 134 -1.32 27.32 13.20
C PHE A 134 -0.36 27.36 12.00
N GLY A 135 0.49 26.34 11.85
CA GLY A 135 1.46 26.22 10.77
C GLY A 135 2.70 27.10 10.94
N GLN A 136 2.92 27.65 12.14
CA GLN A 136 4.14 28.40 12.44
C GLN A 136 5.27 27.44 12.85
N PRO A 137 6.53 27.67 12.45
CA PRO A 137 7.64 26.85 12.90
C PRO A 137 7.79 26.87 14.44
N LYS A 138 7.62 25.72 15.12
CA LYS A 138 7.87 25.57 16.57
C LYS A 138 9.37 25.37 16.81
N PHE A 139 10.00 24.52 16.00
CA PHE A 139 11.43 24.23 16.05
C PHE A 139 12.10 24.50 14.70
N PHE A 140 13.38 24.89 14.75
CA PHE A 140 14.20 25.25 13.58
C PHE A 140 13.48 26.22 12.63
N ALA A 141 13.67 27.53 12.80
CA ALA A 141 12.91 28.55 12.05
C ALA A 141 12.91 28.36 10.51
N THR A 142 13.96 27.75 9.94
CA THR A 142 14.08 27.46 8.51
C THR A 142 13.83 26.00 8.14
N GLY A 143 13.49 25.14 9.10
CA GLY A 143 13.42 23.69 8.97
C GLY A 143 14.79 23.01 8.85
N LEU A 144 14.75 21.71 8.55
CA LEU A 144 15.91 20.82 8.42
C LEU A 144 16.07 20.32 6.98
N PHE A 145 17.32 20.07 6.61
CA PHE A 145 17.72 19.38 5.37
C PHE A 145 18.61 18.20 5.77
N PRO A 146 18.02 17.08 6.20
CA PRO A 146 18.73 16.02 6.90
C PRO A 146 19.71 15.27 5.99
N PHE A 147 19.42 15.21 4.69
CA PHE A 147 20.22 14.49 3.70
C PHE A 147 20.82 15.42 2.64
N ASP A 148 21.71 14.87 1.81
CA ASP A 148 22.42 15.63 0.78
C ASP A 148 21.46 16.42 -0.11
N SER A 149 21.65 17.74 -0.09
CA SER A 149 20.90 18.74 -0.84
C SER A 149 20.86 18.54 -2.36
N ILE A 150 21.74 17.71 -2.94
CA ILE A 150 21.75 17.37 -4.36
C ILE A 150 20.65 16.34 -4.68
N ASN A 151 20.39 15.42 -3.76
CA ASN A 151 19.39 14.37 -3.97
C ASN A 151 17.99 14.97 -3.87
N ARG A 152 17.17 14.67 -4.87
CA ARG A 152 15.79 15.15 -4.99
C ARG A 152 14.78 14.10 -4.54
N GLY A 153 15.16 13.26 -3.58
CA GLY A 153 14.35 12.12 -3.13
C GLY A 153 13.19 12.50 -2.21
N GLY A 154 13.22 13.68 -1.62
CA GLY A 154 12.36 14.00 -0.49
C GLY A 154 12.82 13.28 0.79
N ALA A 155 11.94 13.23 1.77
CA ALA A 155 12.12 12.49 3.02
C ALA A 155 10.78 11.94 3.53
N PHE A 156 10.88 10.98 4.44
CA PHE A 156 9.77 10.40 5.20
C PHE A 156 9.97 10.67 6.68
N VAL A 157 8.90 10.87 7.44
CA VAL A 157 8.97 11.25 8.86
C VAL A 157 8.07 10.39 9.74
N SER A 158 8.51 10.19 10.98
CA SER A 158 7.74 9.63 12.09
C SER A 158 8.28 10.20 13.39
N THR A 159 7.54 10.01 14.47
CA THR A 159 7.98 10.25 15.84
C THR A 159 7.90 8.96 16.66
N ALA A 160 8.60 8.90 17.79
CA ALA A 160 8.71 7.73 18.67
C ALA A 160 9.34 8.10 20.02
N ASP A 161 8.88 7.55 21.14
CA ASP A 161 9.55 7.67 22.44
C ASP A 161 10.62 6.56 22.57
N LEU A 162 11.83 6.82 22.08
CA LEU A 162 12.87 5.79 21.95
C LEU A 162 13.60 5.51 23.27
N ASP A 163 13.60 6.45 24.20
CA ASP A 163 14.30 6.32 25.49
C ASP A 163 13.37 6.12 26.69
N GLY A 164 12.06 6.30 26.51
CA GLY A 164 11.01 6.01 27.47
C GLY A 164 10.80 7.14 28.48
N ASP A 165 11.21 8.37 28.15
CA ASP A 165 11.05 9.54 29.03
C ASP A 165 9.71 10.28 28.86
N GLY A 166 8.92 9.90 27.85
CA GLY A 166 7.62 10.46 27.51
C GLY A 166 7.68 11.65 26.55
N ILE A 167 8.85 12.00 26.02
CA ILE A 167 9.06 12.95 24.92
C ILE A 167 9.39 12.12 23.67
N GLU A 168 8.81 12.46 22.53
CA GLU A 168 9.07 11.72 21.30
C GLU A 168 10.29 12.29 20.54
N GLU A 169 11.12 11.41 20.01
CA GLU A 169 12.17 11.72 19.03
C GLU A 169 11.61 11.82 17.61
N LEU A 170 12.23 12.68 16.81
CA LEU A 170 11.99 12.76 15.37
C LEU A 170 12.84 11.74 14.61
N LEU A 171 12.15 10.86 13.87
CA LEU A 171 12.73 9.92 12.92
C LEU A 171 12.58 10.44 11.50
N ILE A 172 13.66 10.42 10.72
CA ILE A 172 13.66 10.87 9.34
C ILE A 172 14.27 9.80 8.43
N GLY A 173 13.47 9.27 7.50
CA GLY A 173 13.89 8.35 6.46
C GLY A 173 14.25 9.06 5.15
N SER A 174 15.34 8.64 4.51
CA SER A 174 15.75 9.18 3.21
C SER A 174 14.75 8.81 2.11
N GLY A 175 14.40 9.75 1.24
CA GLY A 175 13.56 9.48 0.07
C GLY A 175 14.27 8.74 -1.07
N PRO A 176 13.51 8.29 -2.10
CA PRO A 176 14.04 7.56 -3.26
C PRO A 176 15.15 8.29 -4.01
N GLY A 177 16.07 7.55 -4.61
CA GLY A 177 17.26 8.08 -5.28
C GLY A 177 18.42 8.40 -4.34
N SER A 178 18.23 8.26 -3.03
CA SER A 178 19.27 8.43 -2.00
C SER A 178 19.68 7.08 -1.40
N SER A 179 20.89 7.01 -0.83
CA SER A 179 21.25 5.87 0.03
C SER A 179 20.24 5.72 1.16
N PRO A 180 19.78 4.50 1.47
CA PRO A 180 18.75 4.27 2.48
C PRO A 180 19.30 4.58 3.87
N ARG A 181 18.88 5.70 4.46
CA ARG A 181 19.36 6.15 5.78
C ARG A 181 18.19 6.61 6.64
N VAL A 182 18.33 6.41 7.94
CA VAL A 182 17.44 6.94 8.97
C VAL A 182 18.26 7.84 9.88
N GLN A 183 17.82 9.08 10.07
CA GLN A 183 18.34 9.99 11.08
C GLN A 183 17.38 10.08 12.26
N VAL A 184 17.96 10.19 13.45
CA VAL A 184 17.23 10.31 14.72
C VAL A 184 17.65 11.60 15.42
N TRP A 185 16.67 12.37 15.86
CA TRP A 185 16.83 13.68 16.48
C TRP A 185 15.96 13.77 17.73
N SER A 186 16.55 14.20 18.85
CA SER A 186 15.76 14.72 19.97
C SER A 186 15.64 16.25 19.79
N VAL A 187 14.41 16.72 19.75
CA VAL A 187 14.09 18.09 19.31
C VAL A 187 14.08 19.05 20.49
N ASP A 188 13.70 18.57 21.67
CA ASP A 188 13.73 19.25 22.97
C ASP A 188 15.15 19.75 23.32
N ASP A 189 16.14 18.85 23.26
CA ASP A 189 17.56 19.17 23.49
C ASP A 189 18.25 19.70 22.23
N ARG A 190 17.52 19.75 21.10
CA ARG A 190 18.04 20.09 19.76
C ARG A 190 19.28 19.27 19.40
N ASN A 191 19.28 18.01 19.79
CA ASN A 191 20.42 17.13 19.69
C ASN A 191 20.23 16.09 18.58
N TYR A 192 21.26 15.95 17.75
CA TYR A 192 21.31 14.88 16.77
C TYR A 192 21.85 13.61 17.44
N TRP A 193 21.02 12.58 17.53
CA TRP A 193 21.41 11.32 18.18
C TRP A 193 22.25 10.44 17.26
N GLY A 194 21.88 10.35 15.99
CA GLY A 194 22.66 9.59 15.03
C GLY A 194 21.96 9.28 13.71
N GLU A 195 22.66 8.50 12.89
CA GLU A 195 22.18 7.97 11.61
C GLU A 195 22.63 6.53 11.47
N PHE A 196 21.79 5.71 10.86
CA PHE A 196 22.13 4.35 10.46
C PHE A 196 21.55 4.01 9.09
N GLN A 197 22.13 2.99 8.46
CA GLN A 197 21.71 2.48 7.16
C GLN A 197 20.99 1.13 7.35
N PRO A 198 19.64 1.10 7.34
CA PRO A 198 18.88 -0.11 7.64
C PRO A 198 18.99 -1.19 6.58
N PHE A 199 19.28 -0.82 5.32
CA PHE A 199 19.43 -1.76 4.20
C PHE A 199 20.80 -1.57 3.56
N LEU A 200 21.62 -2.63 3.58
CA LEU A 200 22.95 -2.64 2.98
C LEU A 200 22.84 -2.95 1.47
N GLY A 201 23.34 -2.05 0.61
CA GLY A 201 23.31 -2.19 -0.85
C GLY A 201 23.00 -0.88 -1.59
N GLU A 202 23.17 -0.86 -2.91
CA GLU A 202 22.96 0.33 -3.77
C GLU A 202 21.49 0.59 -4.15
N ASN A 203 20.54 -0.10 -3.52
CA ASN A 203 19.13 0.08 -3.85
C ASN A 203 18.61 1.38 -3.21
N ASN A 204 18.62 2.45 -4.00
CA ASN A 204 18.18 3.79 -3.62
C ASN A 204 16.65 3.92 -3.61
N TYR A 205 15.93 2.97 -2.99
CA TYR A 205 14.45 3.01 -2.91
C TYR A 205 13.93 4.02 -1.89
N GLY A 206 14.81 4.57 -1.06
CA GLY A 206 14.43 5.30 0.13
C GLY A 206 13.84 4.37 1.20
N VAL A 207 13.61 4.92 2.38
CA VAL A 207 13.13 4.17 3.54
C VAL A 207 11.98 4.89 4.21
N ARG A 208 10.94 4.14 4.53
CA ARG A 208 9.91 4.57 5.48
C ARG A 208 10.32 4.13 6.86
N VAL A 209 9.99 4.95 7.85
CA VAL A 209 10.35 4.74 9.24
C VAL A 209 9.12 4.96 10.10
N LEU A 210 8.97 4.16 11.15
CA LEU A 210 7.97 4.30 12.22
C LEU A 210 8.61 3.96 13.56
N GLY A 211 8.08 4.53 14.64
CA GLY A 211 8.35 4.08 16.00
C GLY A 211 7.18 3.31 16.58
N ALA A 212 7.45 2.27 17.36
CA ALA A 212 6.47 1.61 18.23
C ALA A 212 7.15 0.70 19.25
N ASP A 213 6.61 0.65 20.46
CA ASP A 213 6.96 -0.35 21.46
C ASP A 213 6.40 -1.73 21.03
N LEU A 214 7.20 -2.51 20.31
CA LEU A 214 6.81 -3.82 19.78
C LEU A 214 7.10 -4.95 20.77
N ASN A 215 7.96 -4.70 21.76
CA ASN A 215 8.40 -5.71 22.71
C ASN A 215 7.80 -5.52 24.14
N TYR A 216 7.06 -4.43 24.36
CA TYR A 216 6.40 -4.01 25.61
C TYR A 216 7.36 -3.71 26.76
N ASP A 217 8.53 -3.15 26.46
CA ASP A 217 9.50 -2.74 27.46
C ASP A 217 9.39 -1.26 27.86
N GLY A 218 8.44 -0.53 27.26
CA GLY A 218 8.17 0.87 27.52
C GLY A 218 9.10 1.83 26.75
N ARG A 219 9.87 1.34 25.78
CA ARG A 219 10.58 2.15 24.78
C ARG A 219 10.16 1.73 23.39
N ASP A 220 10.09 2.69 22.48
CA ASP A 220 9.76 2.41 21.09
C ASP A 220 10.96 1.81 20.34
N GLU A 221 10.70 0.77 19.55
CA GLU A 221 11.60 0.30 18.50
C GLU A 221 11.46 1.13 17.22
N ILE A 222 12.52 1.15 16.41
CA ILE A 222 12.48 1.75 15.08
C ILE A 222 12.19 0.68 14.04
N VAL A 223 11.07 0.83 13.33
CA VAL A 223 10.62 -0.05 12.25
C VAL A 223 10.89 0.61 10.91
N VAL A 224 11.64 -0.07 10.04
CA VAL A 224 12.05 0.48 8.75
C VAL A 224 11.63 -0.47 7.62
N SER A 225 11.01 0.10 6.59
CA SER A 225 10.76 -0.62 5.33
C SER A 225 11.28 0.15 4.11
N SER A 226 11.42 -0.56 3.00
CA SER A 226 11.79 0.07 1.74
C SER A 226 10.56 0.76 1.11
N ALA A 227 10.71 2.01 0.65
CA ALA A 227 9.57 2.88 0.36
C ALA A 227 8.87 2.61 -0.99
N TYR A 228 9.63 2.32 -2.05
CA TYR A 228 9.15 2.17 -3.43
C TYR A 228 9.57 0.87 -4.13
N GLY A 229 10.49 0.14 -3.51
CA GLY A 229 10.98 -1.17 -3.93
C GLY A 229 11.29 -1.99 -2.68
N GLY A 230 11.78 -3.21 -2.84
CA GLY A 230 12.01 -4.14 -1.75
C GLY A 230 10.71 -4.64 -1.11
N GLY A 231 10.88 -5.61 -0.20
CA GLY A 231 9.78 -6.27 0.50
C GLY A 231 10.11 -6.65 1.92
N LEU A 232 11.15 -6.06 2.50
CA LEU A 232 11.57 -6.32 3.86
C LEU A 232 11.17 -5.20 4.79
N ILE A 233 10.79 -5.62 5.99
CA ILE A 233 10.69 -4.78 7.17
C ILE A 233 11.79 -5.22 8.12
N ARG A 234 12.49 -4.25 8.71
CA ARG A 234 13.52 -4.46 9.73
C ARG A 234 13.17 -3.67 10.97
N VAL A 235 13.42 -4.27 12.13
CA VAL A 235 13.21 -3.63 13.44
C VAL A 235 14.57 -3.43 14.10
N PHE A 236 14.76 -2.25 14.65
CA PHE A 236 15.98 -1.81 15.30
C PHE A 236 15.69 -1.33 16.72
N ASP A 237 16.66 -1.56 17.59
CA ASP A 237 16.68 -0.97 18.93
C ASP A 237 16.72 0.56 18.84
N GLY A 238 15.85 1.25 19.60
CA GLY A 238 15.70 2.70 19.56
C GLY A 238 16.95 3.48 20.00
N LEU A 239 17.75 2.93 20.90
CA LEU A 239 18.93 3.60 21.45
C LEU A 239 20.22 3.20 20.72
N SER A 240 20.41 1.91 20.51
CA SER A 240 21.66 1.38 19.96
C SER A 240 21.66 1.27 18.43
N PHE A 241 20.51 1.43 17.79
CA PHE A 241 20.27 1.18 16.36
C PHE A 241 20.70 -0.23 15.90
N ALA A 242 20.75 -1.19 16.83
CA ALA A 242 21.08 -2.57 16.50
C ALA A 242 19.84 -3.23 15.88
N GLN A 243 20.02 -3.88 14.73
CA GLN A 243 18.93 -4.67 14.14
C GLN A 243 18.54 -5.81 15.07
N GLN A 244 17.28 -5.85 15.47
CA GLN A 244 16.69 -6.88 16.33
C GLN A 244 16.00 -7.97 15.50
N SER A 245 15.27 -7.60 14.44
CA SER A 245 14.55 -8.56 13.59
C SER A 245 14.36 -8.11 12.14
N GLU A 246 13.99 -9.03 11.26
CA GLU A 246 13.55 -8.75 9.90
C GLU A 246 12.48 -9.74 9.43
N PHE A 247 11.59 -9.32 8.54
CA PHE A 247 10.60 -10.21 7.90
C PHE A 247 10.11 -9.67 6.55
N ALA A 248 9.57 -10.57 5.72
CA ALA A 248 9.04 -10.30 4.38
C ALA A 248 7.52 -10.54 4.33
N PRO A 249 6.67 -9.54 4.61
CA PRO A 249 5.22 -9.72 4.78
C PRO A 249 4.49 -10.24 3.53
N PHE A 250 5.03 -9.97 2.34
CA PHE A 250 4.45 -10.40 1.05
C PHE A 250 5.31 -11.46 0.35
N GLY A 251 6.18 -12.14 1.11
CA GLY A 251 7.15 -13.10 0.61
C GLY A 251 8.43 -12.44 0.10
N ASN A 252 9.51 -13.22 0.04
CA ASN A 252 10.87 -12.73 -0.28
C ASN A 252 11.03 -12.20 -1.71
N GLU A 253 10.08 -12.48 -2.60
CA GLU A 253 10.08 -12.01 -4.00
C GLU A 253 9.31 -10.70 -4.19
N PHE A 254 8.59 -10.22 -3.17
CA PHE A 254 7.91 -8.94 -3.24
C PHE A 254 8.90 -7.78 -3.29
N ASP A 255 8.69 -6.88 -4.25
CA ASP A 255 9.57 -5.74 -4.55
C ASP A 255 8.77 -4.46 -4.78
N GLY A 256 7.55 -4.38 -4.22
CA GLY A 256 6.60 -3.29 -4.47
C GLY A 256 6.75 -2.10 -3.52
N GLY A 257 7.72 -2.15 -2.59
CA GLY A 257 7.77 -1.25 -1.46
C GLY A 257 6.64 -1.51 -0.48
N ILE A 258 6.81 -1.05 0.76
CA ILE A 258 5.87 -1.31 1.83
C ILE A 258 5.46 0.02 2.44
N ARG A 259 4.15 0.18 2.70
CA ARG A 259 3.66 1.17 3.66
C ARG A 259 3.28 0.44 4.93
N MET A 260 3.49 1.13 6.04
CA MET A 260 3.29 0.60 7.36
C MET A 260 2.47 1.62 8.14
N ALA A 261 1.73 1.14 9.11
CA ALA A 261 1.12 1.91 10.19
C ALA A 261 1.21 1.08 11.48
N VAL A 262 1.18 1.75 12.62
CA VAL A 262 1.14 1.09 13.92
C VAL A 262 -0.32 1.00 14.36
N PHE A 263 -0.67 -0.06 15.07
CA PHE A 263 -1.94 -0.14 15.76
C PHE A 263 -1.72 -0.67 17.17
N SER A 264 -2.53 -0.22 18.13
CA SER A 264 -2.56 -0.82 19.48
C SER A 264 -3.87 -1.56 19.73
N VAL A 265 -3.78 -2.69 20.41
CA VAL A 265 -4.89 -3.53 20.84
C VAL A 265 -5.03 -3.35 22.35
N PRO A 266 -6.03 -2.62 22.86
CA PRO A 266 -6.11 -2.23 24.28
C PRO A 266 -6.24 -3.39 25.27
N ASN A 267 -6.40 -4.63 24.81
CA ASN A 267 -6.42 -5.81 25.65
C ASN A 267 -6.00 -7.04 24.80
N PRO A 268 -4.73 -7.47 24.80
CA PRO A 268 -3.82 -7.43 25.95
C PRO A 268 -2.84 -6.24 26.03
N GLY A 269 -3.07 -5.14 25.30
CA GLY A 269 -2.15 -3.99 25.26
C GLY A 269 -1.07 -4.15 24.20
N LEU A 270 -1.37 -4.83 23.09
CA LEU A 270 -0.38 -5.18 22.07
C LEU A 270 -0.29 -4.11 20.97
N ASN A 271 0.90 -3.58 20.67
CA ASN A 271 1.21 -2.87 19.44
C ASN A 271 1.55 -3.86 18.31
N GLY A 272 1.06 -3.59 17.11
CA GLY A 272 1.36 -4.36 15.91
C GLY A 272 1.50 -3.47 14.68
N LEU A 273 1.80 -4.08 13.53
CA LEU A 273 2.00 -3.39 12.27
C LEU A 273 0.87 -3.70 11.28
N ALA A 274 0.21 -2.66 10.77
CA ALA A 274 -0.61 -2.74 9.59
C ALA A 274 0.27 -2.47 8.36
N ILE A 275 0.30 -3.42 7.43
CA ILE A 275 1.28 -3.45 6.34
C ILE A 275 0.55 -3.61 5.01
N GLU A 276 0.88 -2.74 4.05
CA GLU A 276 0.34 -2.80 2.70
C GLU A 276 1.44 -2.63 1.64
N PRO A 277 1.22 -3.15 0.41
CA PRO A 277 2.05 -2.79 -0.72
C PRO A 277 2.01 -1.28 -0.99
N ALA A 278 3.17 -0.65 -1.18
CA ALA A 278 3.24 0.77 -1.50
C ALA A 278 2.85 1.09 -2.96
N GLY A 279 2.86 0.07 -3.83
CA GLY A 279 2.56 0.17 -5.26
C GLY A 279 1.10 0.53 -5.55
N GLU A 280 0.89 1.57 -6.35
CA GLU A 280 -0.43 1.95 -6.82
C GLU A 280 -1.04 0.85 -7.71
N SER A 281 -2.30 0.53 -7.44
CA SER A 281 -3.12 -0.36 -8.25
C SER A 281 -4.26 0.41 -8.87
N ALA A 282 -4.26 0.54 -10.20
CA ALA A 282 -5.27 1.25 -10.96
C ALA A 282 -6.73 0.78 -10.75
N GLU A 283 -6.96 -0.39 -10.14
CA GLU A 283 -8.32 -0.97 -9.97
C GLU A 283 -8.65 -1.44 -8.54
N ASN A 284 -7.94 -0.91 -7.53
CA ASN A 284 -8.18 -1.18 -6.10
C ASN A 284 -8.35 -2.67 -5.75
N ARG A 285 -7.40 -3.51 -6.17
CA ARG A 285 -7.38 -4.97 -5.91
C ARG A 285 -5.97 -5.44 -5.54
N SER A 286 -5.25 -4.60 -4.80
CA SER A 286 -3.83 -4.76 -4.44
C SER A 286 -3.47 -5.92 -3.52
N TRP A 287 -4.46 -6.64 -3.03
CA TRP A 287 -4.30 -7.80 -2.15
C TRP A 287 -4.56 -9.13 -2.85
N LEU A 288 -5.19 -9.13 -4.04
CA LEU A 288 -5.44 -10.37 -4.75
C LEU A 288 -4.10 -10.87 -5.30
N PRO A 289 -3.70 -12.13 -4.98
CA PRO A 289 -2.47 -12.69 -5.54
C PRO A 289 -2.49 -12.63 -7.07
N GLN A 290 -3.69 -12.79 -7.65
CA GLN A 290 -3.95 -12.63 -9.07
C GLN A 290 -5.38 -12.10 -9.30
N TYR A 291 -5.56 -11.21 -10.27
CA TYR A 291 -6.88 -10.95 -10.89
C TYR A 291 -6.73 -10.45 -12.32
N VAL A 292 -7.84 -10.45 -13.05
CA VAL A 292 -7.91 -10.02 -14.44
C VAL A 292 -9.04 -9.03 -14.62
N THR A 293 -8.83 -7.98 -15.39
CA THR A 293 -9.89 -7.09 -15.90
C THR A 293 -9.91 -7.15 -17.42
N VAL A 294 -11.09 -7.04 -18.02
CA VAL A 294 -11.33 -7.02 -19.45
C VAL A 294 -12.16 -5.78 -19.72
N ASP A 295 -11.52 -4.74 -20.20
CA ASP A 295 -12.15 -3.52 -20.63
C ASP A 295 -12.61 -3.64 -22.09
N ILE A 296 -13.92 -3.63 -22.28
CA ILE A 296 -14.57 -3.78 -23.57
C ILE A 296 -14.55 -2.44 -24.34
N SER A 297 -14.54 -1.26 -23.72
CA SER A 297 -14.41 -0.02 -24.49
C SER A 297 -12.99 0.16 -25.03
N GLU A 298 -12.00 -0.23 -24.25
CA GLU A 298 -10.58 -0.17 -24.64
C GLU A 298 -10.12 -1.40 -25.45
N GLN A 299 -10.92 -2.47 -25.45
CA GLN A 299 -10.54 -3.79 -25.97
C GLN A 299 -9.20 -4.25 -25.38
N ARG A 300 -9.10 -4.19 -24.04
CA ARG A 300 -7.92 -4.61 -23.28
C ARG A 300 -8.25 -5.60 -22.19
N LEU A 301 -7.39 -6.61 -22.01
CA LEU A 301 -7.35 -7.42 -20.81
C LEU A 301 -6.11 -7.06 -20.02
N ARG A 302 -6.27 -6.76 -18.73
CA ARG A 302 -5.19 -6.47 -17.79
C ARG A 302 -5.16 -7.54 -16.71
N ALA A 303 -4.03 -8.20 -16.54
CA ALA A 303 -3.76 -9.13 -15.44
C ALA A 303 -2.96 -8.40 -14.38
N TYR A 304 -3.26 -8.69 -13.12
CA TYR A 304 -2.69 -8.02 -11.97
C TYR A 304 -2.25 -9.02 -10.91
N GLU A 305 -1.16 -8.71 -10.22
CA GLU A 305 -0.70 -9.39 -9.02
C GLU A 305 -0.53 -8.34 -7.94
N TYR A 306 -1.22 -8.53 -6.81
CA TYR A 306 -1.21 -7.56 -5.72
C TYR A 306 -1.45 -6.13 -6.24
N GLY A 307 -2.37 -6.02 -7.21
CA GLY A 307 -2.83 -4.76 -7.81
C GLY A 307 -1.84 -4.05 -8.72
N ARG A 308 -0.61 -4.55 -8.84
CA ARG A 308 0.27 -4.14 -9.93
C ARG A 308 -0.22 -4.80 -11.20
N GLU A 309 -0.48 -4.01 -12.23
CA GLU A 309 -0.73 -4.53 -13.58
C GLU A 309 0.52 -5.30 -14.04
N VAL A 310 0.44 -6.63 -14.16
CA VAL A 310 1.56 -7.49 -14.57
C VAL A 310 1.53 -7.81 -16.06
N LYS A 311 0.38 -7.70 -16.72
CA LYS A 311 0.27 -7.95 -18.15
C LYS A 311 -0.95 -7.28 -18.75
N THR A 312 -0.79 -6.74 -19.95
CA THR A 312 -1.92 -6.23 -20.72
C THR A 312 -1.91 -6.77 -22.14
N PHE A 313 -3.08 -7.20 -22.61
CA PHE A 313 -3.30 -7.70 -23.95
C PHE A 313 -4.36 -6.87 -24.67
N LEU A 314 -4.19 -6.70 -25.98
CA LEU A 314 -5.33 -6.40 -26.83
C LEU A 314 -6.23 -7.64 -26.88
N VAL A 315 -7.53 -7.41 -26.80
CA VAL A 315 -8.53 -8.47 -26.90
C VAL A 315 -9.48 -8.21 -28.06
N SER A 316 -10.15 -9.26 -28.52
CA SER A 316 -11.35 -9.14 -29.33
C SER A 316 -12.51 -9.77 -28.57
N THR A 317 -13.32 -8.91 -27.95
CA THR A 317 -14.51 -9.32 -27.18
C THR A 317 -15.73 -9.49 -28.09
N GLY A 318 -16.87 -9.84 -27.49
CA GLY A 318 -18.12 -10.11 -28.17
C GLY A 318 -18.65 -8.94 -28.98
N ARG A 319 -19.12 -9.25 -30.19
CA ARG A 319 -19.88 -8.32 -31.04
C ARG A 319 -21.16 -7.88 -30.33
N TRP A 320 -21.75 -6.77 -30.75
CA TRP A 320 -22.95 -6.21 -30.11
C TRP A 320 -24.13 -7.19 -30.01
N ASN A 321 -24.32 -8.04 -31.02
CA ASN A 321 -25.37 -9.06 -31.04
C ASN A 321 -25.00 -10.33 -30.25
N TYR A 322 -23.74 -10.46 -29.83
CA TYR A 322 -23.20 -11.58 -29.06
C TYR A 322 -22.20 -11.06 -28.01
N PRO A 323 -22.66 -10.20 -27.09
CA PRO A 323 -21.76 -9.45 -26.23
C PRO A 323 -21.01 -10.38 -25.28
N THR A 324 -19.75 -10.04 -24.98
CA THR A 324 -19.08 -10.62 -23.82
C THR A 324 -19.91 -10.23 -22.59
N PRO A 325 -20.30 -11.19 -21.75
CA PRO A 325 -21.11 -10.89 -20.57
C PRO A 325 -20.32 -9.91 -19.71
N LEU A 326 -20.97 -8.81 -19.31
CA LEU A 326 -20.44 -7.87 -18.33
C LEU A 326 -20.61 -8.43 -16.93
N GLY A 327 -19.65 -8.17 -16.06
CA GLY A 327 -19.75 -8.49 -14.65
C GLY A 327 -18.49 -9.11 -14.07
N GLU A 328 -18.67 -9.68 -12.88
CA GLU A 328 -17.62 -10.33 -12.11
C GLU A 328 -17.71 -11.84 -12.24
N PHE A 329 -16.58 -12.47 -12.49
CA PHE A 329 -16.44 -13.89 -12.73
C PHE A 329 -15.16 -14.41 -12.06
N GLU A 330 -14.92 -15.72 -12.20
CA GLU A 330 -13.70 -16.36 -11.75
C GLU A 330 -13.22 -17.37 -12.81
N ALA A 331 -11.95 -17.75 -12.76
CA ALA A 331 -11.45 -18.86 -13.56
C ALA A 331 -12.06 -20.19 -13.08
N LEU A 332 -13.15 -20.62 -13.71
CA LEU A 332 -13.95 -21.80 -13.35
C LEU A 332 -13.30 -23.11 -13.80
N ALA A 333 -12.62 -23.10 -14.94
CA ALA A 333 -11.99 -24.29 -15.50
C ALA A 333 -10.87 -23.91 -16.46
N LYS A 334 -9.89 -24.81 -16.58
CA LYS A 334 -8.77 -24.69 -17.51
C LYS A 334 -8.67 -25.92 -18.41
N PRO A 335 -9.64 -26.17 -19.31
CA PRO A 335 -9.50 -27.25 -20.28
C PRO A 335 -8.39 -26.90 -21.29
N GLU A 336 -7.40 -27.78 -21.41
CA GLU A 336 -6.30 -27.56 -22.34
C GLU A 336 -6.80 -27.53 -23.79
N TYR A 337 -7.82 -28.32 -24.14
CA TYR A 337 -8.40 -28.39 -25.48
C TYR A 337 -9.91 -28.18 -25.45
N VAL A 338 -10.43 -27.31 -26.31
CA VAL A 338 -11.87 -27.10 -26.52
C VAL A 338 -12.15 -27.07 -28.02
N HIS A 339 -13.12 -27.87 -28.49
CA HIS A 339 -13.65 -27.79 -29.85
C HIS A 339 -14.77 -26.75 -29.87
N TYR A 340 -14.54 -25.62 -30.55
CA TYR A 340 -15.49 -24.52 -30.64
C TYR A 340 -16.48 -24.75 -31.77
N VAL A 341 -17.63 -25.33 -31.44
CA VAL A 341 -18.74 -25.58 -32.36
C VAL A 341 -20.05 -25.09 -31.75
N TRP A 342 -20.88 -24.39 -32.53
CA TRP A 342 -22.19 -23.92 -32.08
C TRP A 342 -23.20 -23.83 -33.23
N SER A 343 -24.45 -24.19 -32.94
CA SER A 343 -25.58 -24.07 -33.86
C SER A 343 -26.73 -23.27 -33.24
N TYR A 344 -27.19 -22.24 -33.94
CA TYR A 344 -28.37 -21.42 -33.64
C TYR A 344 -29.63 -21.91 -34.40
N GLY A 345 -29.56 -23.04 -35.09
CA GLY A 345 -30.64 -23.57 -35.92
C GLY A 345 -30.17 -24.01 -37.30
N GLN A 346 -31.06 -24.66 -38.05
CA GLN A 346 -30.77 -25.10 -39.43
C GLN A 346 -30.43 -23.89 -40.31
N ASP A 347 -29.30 -23.97 -41.02
CA ASP A 347 -28.80 -22.95 -41.97
C ASP A 347 -28.66 -21.53 -41.41
N HIS A 348 -28.52 -21.39 -40.08
CA HIS A 348 -28.34 -20.07 -39.46
C HIS A 348 -26.94 -19.51 -39.80
N PRO A 349 -26.83 -18.26 -40.29
CA PRO A 349 -25.57 -17.68 -40.81
C PRO A 349 -24.48 -17.49 -39.74
N GLU A 350 -24.85 -17.56 -38.45
CA GLU A 350 -23.95 -17.43 -37.31
C GLU A 350 -23.54 -18.78 -36.69
N ASN A 351 -23.94 -19.90 -37.32
CA ASN A 351 -23.41 -21.21 -36.99
C ASN A 351 -21.92 -21.26 -37.27
N TYR A 352 -21.14 -21.91 -36.41
CA TYR A 352 -19.70 -22.05 -36.59
C TYR A 352 -19.16 -23.40 -36.15
N ASP A 353 -18.09 -23.83 -36.82
CA ASP A 353 -17.15 -24.84 -36.36
C ASP A 353 -15.74 -24.27 -36.58
N LEU A 354 -15.11 -23.87 -35.48
CA LEU A 354 -13.81 -23.20 -35.47
C LEU A 354 -12.67 -24.16 -35.11
N GLY A 355 -12.96 -25.47 -35.01
CA GLY A 355 -12.00 -26.49 -34.67
C GLY A 355 -11.55 -26.48 -33.19
N VAL A 356 -10.49 -27.23 -32.91
CA VAL A 356 -9.95 -27.41 -31.57
C VAL A 356 -8.90 -26.34 -31.26
N VAL A 357 -9.10 -25.63 -30.15
CA VAL A 357 -8.22 -24.57 -29.67
C VAL A 357 -7.60 -24.99 -28.34
N ARG A 358 -6.32 -24.62 -28.17
CA ARG A 358 -5.58 -24.81 -26.91
C ARG A 358 -5.70 -23.61 -25.98
N TRP A 359 -5.50 -23.86 -24.68
CA TRP A 359 -5.39 -22.88 -23.61
C TRP A 359 -6.66 -22.05 -23.41
N ASN A 360 -7.62 -22.68 -22.73
CA ASN A 360 -8.94 -22.11 -22.55
C ASN A 360 -9.17 -21.89 -21.07
N VAL A 361 -9.38 -20.64 -20.67
CA VAL A 361 -9.79 -20.29 -19.31
C VAL A 361 -11.27 -20.00 -19.34
N ARG A 362 -12.08 -20.93 -18.83
CA ARG A 362 -13.53 -20.73 -18.73
C ARG A 362 -13.83 -19.85 -17.54
N PHE A 363 -14.59 -18.79 -17.75
CA PHE A 363 -15.02 -17.90 -16.67
C PHE A 363 -16.53 -17.69 -16.60
N TYR A 364 -17.25 -18.04 -17.66
CA TYR A 364 -18.72 -18.01 -17.70
C TYR A 364 -19.24 -19.18 -18.57
N PRO A 365 -20.49 -19.66 -18.39
CA PRO A 365 -21.03 -20.73 -19.22
C PRO A 365 -20.83 -20.46 -20.72
N HIS A 366 -20.09 -21.36 -21.37
CA HIS A 366 -19.74 -21.29 -22.79
C HIS A 366 -18.87 -20.09 -23.22
N VAL A 367 -18.29 -19.33 -22.28
CA VAL A 367 -17.44 -18.17 -22.55
C VAL A 367 -16.05 -18.37 -21.92
N TYR A 368 -15.03 -18.13 -22.74
CA TYR A 368 -13.65 -18.41 -22.42
C TYR A 368 -12.75 -17.22 -22.78
N ILE A 369 -11.63 -17.10 -22.08
CA ILE A 369 -10.44 -16.40 -22.57
C ILE A 369 -9.60 -17.46 -23.31
N HIS A 370 -9.37 -17.29 -24.61
CA HIS A 370 -8.68 -18.30 -25.43
C HIS A 370 -8.05 -17.73 -26.71
N TYR A 371 -7.20 -18.55 -27.33
CA TYR A 371 -6.59 -18.23 -28.61
C TYR A 371 -7.61 -18.30 -29.76
N ALA A 372 -7.59 -17.32 -30.67
CA ALA A 372 -8.38 -17.31 -31.89
C ALA A 372 -7.49 -17.43 -33.15
N PRO A 373 -7.21 -18.64 -33.69
CA PRO A 373 -6.38 -18.80 -34.89
C PRO A 373 -7.00 -18.24 -36.18
N TRP A 374 -8.30 -18.00 -36.19
CA TRP A 374 -9.05 -17.57 -37.37
C TRP A 374 -9.00 -16.06 -37.64
N HIS A 375 -8.46 -15.23 -36.73
CA HIS A 375 -8.29 -13.80 -36.98
C HIS A 375 -7.14 -13.19 -36.16
N ASN A 376 -6.68 -12.00 -36.56
CA ASN A 376 -5.67 -11.22 -35.82
C ASN A 376 -6.16 -9.80 -35.42
N ASN A 377 -7.47 -9.54 -35.47
CA ASN A 377 -8.06 -8.21 -35.27
C ASN A 377 -8.19 -7.78 -33.80
N PHE A 378 -7.20 -8.09 -32.95
CA PHE A 378 -7.19 -7.73 -31.54
C PHE A 378 -7.23 -6.20 -31.36
N GLY A 379 -8.04 -5.72 -30.42
CA GLY A 379 -8.40 -4.30 -30.30
C GLY A 379 -9.75 -3.95 -30.94
N GLN A 380 -10.43 -4.94 -31.55
CA GLN A 380 -11.78 -4.79 -32.11
C GLN A 380 -12.68 -5.96 -31.71
N ARG A 381 -13.98 -5.72 -31.53
CA ARG A 381 -14.97 -6.76 -31.21
C ARG A 381 -15.14 -7.74 -32.38
N MET A 382 -14.99 -9.04 -32.14
CA MET A 382 -15.06 -10.08 -33.19
C MET A 382 -15.80 -11.35 -32.77
N SER A 383 -15.89 -11.66 -31.47
CA SER A 383 -16.32 -12.97 -31.01
C SER A 383 -17.84 -13.08 -30.82
N HIS A 384 -18.31 -14.30 -30.51
CA HIS A 384 -19.67 -14.60 -30.04
C HIS A 384 -19.79 -14.58 -28.50
N GLY A 385 -18.92 -13.81 -27.83
CA GLY A 385 -18.95 -13.62 -26.37
C GLY A 385 -17.62 -13.92 -25.70
N CYS A 386 -16.80 -14.81 -26.27
CA CYS A 386 -15.46 -15.11 -25.76
C CYS A 386 -14.51 -13.90 -25.82
N VAL A 387 -13.45 -13.94 -25.00
CA VAL A 387 -12.38 -12.96 -25.03
C VAL A 387 -11.25 -13.55 -25.86
N ASN A 388 -11.23 -13.21 -27.16
CA ASN A 388 -10.24 -13.73 -28.08
C ASN A 388 -8.93 -12.98 -27.90
N ILE A 389 -7.83 -13.74 -27.81
CA ILE A 389 -6.47 -13.21 -27.67
C ILE A 389 -5.52 -13.93 -28.63
N SER A 390 -4.31 -13.40 -28.78
CA SER A 390 -3.27 -14.03 -29.59
C SER A 390 -2.85 -15.37 -28.98
N ARG A 391 -2.18 -16.21 -29.78
CA ARG A 391 -1.68 -17.51 -29.32
C ARG A 391 -0.85 -17.39 -28.05
N ASP A 392 0.11 -16.47 -28.09
CA ASP A 392 1.08 -16.27 -27.01
C ASP A 392 0.41 -15.74 -25.74
N SER A 393 -0.58 -14.84 -25.88
CA SER A 393 -1.36 -14.35 -24.74
C SER A 393 -2.19 -15.46 -24.09
N ALA A 394 -2.77 -16.37 -24.89
CA ALA A 394 -3.58 -17.47 -24.39
C ALA A 394 -2.73 -18.48 -23.60
N GLU A 395 -1.57 -18.86 -24.13
CA GLU A 395 -0.61 -19.70 -23.42
C GLU A 395 -0.21 -19.07 -22.08
N TRP A 396 0.13 -17.78 -22.10
CA TRP A 396 0.57 -17.06 -20.91
C TRP A 396 -0.51 -17.05 -19.83
N ILE A 397 -1.72 -16.55 -20.16
CA ILE A 397 -2.77 -16.40 -19.15
C ILE A 397 -3.26 -17.74 -18.65
N TYR A 398 -3.28 -18.77 -19.51
CA TYR A 398 -3.65 -20.11 -19.10
C TYR A 398 -2.64 -20.70 -18.12
N ASN A 399 -1.34 -20.50 -18.29
CA ASN A 399 -0.37 -21.02 -17.32
C ASN A 399 -0.33 -20.20 -16.03
N TRP A 400 -0.48 -18.87 -16.14
CA TRP A 400 -0.42 -17.95 -15.00
C TRP A 400 -1.65 -18.04 -14.09
N ILE A 401 -2.86 -18.08 -14.66
CA ILE A 401 -4.10 -17.93 -13.89
C ILE A 401 -4.42 -19.19 -13.07
N ASN A 402 -4.69 -19.04 -11.78
CA ASN A 402 -5.17 -20.14 -10.93
C ASN A 402 -6.68 -20.31 -11.06
N LEU A 403 -7.19 -21.52 -10.78
CA LEU A 403 -8.64 -21.69 -10.63
C LEU A 403 -9.13 -20.85 -9.44
N GLY A 404 -10.27 -20.19 -9.61
CA GLY A 404 -10.78 -19.21 -8.64
C GLY A 404 -10.19 -17.81 -8.76
N THR A 405 -9.23 -17.55 -9.67
CA THR A 405 -8.74 -16.18 -9.91
C THR A 405 -9.88 -15.29 -10.44
N PRO A 406 -10.15 -14.12 -9.84
CA PRO A 406 -11.20 -13.20 -10.30
C PRO A 406 -10.94 -12.63 -11.70
N ILE A 407 -12.01 -12.52 -12.48
CA ILE A 407 -12.02 -11.97 -13.84
C ILE A 407 -13.19 -10.99 -13.93
N THR A 408 -12.91 -9.73 -14.21
CA THR A 408 -13.93 -8.68 -14.43
C THR A 408 -14.05 -8.35 -15.89
N THR A 409 -15.26 -8.19 -16.39
CA THR A 409 -15.51 -7.61 -17.71
C THR A 409 -16.30 -6.31 -17.53
N LYS A 410 -15.79 -5.20 -18.08
CA LYS A 410 -16.34 -3.84 -17.94
C LYS A 410 -16.42 -3.12 -19.28
N MET A 411 -17.17 -2.03 -19.33
CA MET A 411 -17.24 -1.12 -20.50
C MET A 411 -16.70 0.24 -20.14
#